data_AF-A0A0F9JVQ1-F1
#
_entry.id   AF-A0A0F9JVQ1-F1
#
_cell.length_a   1.000
_cell.length_b   1.000
_cell.length_c   1.000
_cell.angle_alpha   90.00
_cell.angle_beta   90.00
_cell.angle_gamma   90.00
#
_symmetry.space_group_name_H-M   'P 1'
#
loop_
_entity.id
_entity.type
_entity.pdbx_description
1 polymer ?
#
loop_
_entity_poly.entity_id
_entity_poly.type
_entity_poly.pdbx_seq_one_letter_code
_entity_poly.pdbx_strand_id
1 'polypeptide(L)'
;MTKINKIEIDFPCDVELPKGFEQVLSTLVDMVCKKYEAENESRVMWPAGHGSKPLWREPEEPEWDDGVFCIQVAEREATEKEIKRKGN
;
A
#
# COMPACT_ATOMS: atom_id res chain seq x y z
N MET A 1 10.11 -5.59 -18.34
CA MET A 1 10.23 -5.15 -16.93
C MET A 1 9.89 -6.31 -16.02
N THR A 2 10.60 -6.43 -14.90
CA THR A 2 10.32 -7.43 -13.87
C THR A 2 9.12 -6.98 -13.04
N LYS A 3 8.15 -7.87 -12.80
CA LYS A 3 7.02 -7.62 -11.90
C LYS A 3 7.45 -7.99 -10.47
N ILE A 4 7.18 -7.12 -9.51
CA ILE A 4 7.41 -7.36 -8.08
C ILE A 4 6.07 -7.26 -7.34
N ASN A 5 5.92 -7.99 -6.24
CA ASN A 5 4.72 -7.96 -5.41
C ASN A 5 4.92 -7.21 -4.08
N LYS A 6 6.17 -6.89 -3.71
CA LYS A 6 6.52 -6.26 -2.44
C LYS A 6 7.77 -5.40 -2.57
N ILE A 7 7.81 -4.31 -1.82
CA ILE A 7 9.00 -3.49 -1.56
C ILE A 7 9.27 -3.58 -0.05
N GLU A 8 10.49 -3.92 0.33
CA GLU A 8 10.95 -3.97 1.71
C GLU A 8 12.16 -3.04 1.88
N ILE A 9 12.20 -2.32 2.99
CA ILE A 9 13.27 -1.39 3.34
C ILE A 9 13.69 -1.73 4.77
N ASP A 10 14.92 -2.24 4.91
CA ASP A 10 15.48 -2.63 6.20
C ASP A 10 16.49 -1.59 6.68
N PHE A 11 16.39 -1.20 7.93
CA PHE A 11 17.38 -0.35 8.60
C PHE A 11 18.25 -1.23 9.51
N PRO A 12 19.57 -0.99 9.57
CA PRO A 12 20.47 -1.78 10.43
C PRO A 12 20.33 -1.44 11.93
N CYS A 13 19.54 -0.41 12.26
CA CYS A 13 19.23 0.05 13.60
C CYS A 13 17.90 0.81 13.59
N ASP A 14 17.35 1.11 14.77
CA ASP A 14 16.14 1.92 14.91
C ASP A 14 16.33 3.30 14.30
N VAL A 15 15.32 3.78 13.58
CA VAL A 15 15.33 5.10 12.92
C VAL A 15 14.07 5.88 13.26
N GLU A 16 14.23 7.18 13.51
CA GLU A 16 13.11 8.10 13.64
C GLU A 16 12.71 8.63 12.26
N LEU A 17 11.44 8.42 11.87
CA LEU A 17 10.93 8.97 10.62
C LEU A 17 10.69 10.48 10.76
N PRO A 18 11.16 11.30 9.79
CA PRO A 18 10.86 12.72 9.80
C PRO A 18 9.35 12.99 9.76
N LYS A 19 8.92 14.12 10.34
CA LYS A 19 7.54 14.59 10.22
C LYS A 19 7.15 14.71 8.75
N GLY A 20 6.03 14.10 8.36
CA GLY A 20 5.56 14.14 6.98
C GLY A 20 5.99 12.94 6.12
N PHE A 21 6.94 12.13 6.59
CA PHE A 21 7.54 11.08 5.78
C PHE A 21 6.54 9.98 5.40
N GLU A 22 5.66 9.58 6.32
CA GLU A 22 4.60 8.61 6.07
C GLU A 22 3.63 9.07 4.96
N GLN A 23 3.29 10.37 4.93
CA GLN A 23 2.46 10.94 3.87
C GLN A 23 3.17 10.91 2.51
N VAL A 24 4.48 11.18 2.51
CA VAL A 24 5.30 11.08 1.29
C VAL A 24 5.36 9.63 0.79
N LEU A 25 5.61 8.66 1.68
CA LEU A 25 5.56 7.23 1.33
C LEU A 25 4.20 6.84 0.75
N SER A 26 3.10 7.25 1.40
CA SER A 26 1.74 6.99 0.91
C SER A 26 1.52 7.56 -0.50
N THR A 27 2.03 8.76 -0.77
CA THR A 27 1.96 9.41 -2.09
C THR A 27 2.74 8.63 -3.15
N LEU A 28 3.92 8.09 -2.80
CA LEU A 28 4.70 7.25 -3.70
C LEU A 28 3.99 5.92 -4.01
N VAL A 29 3.34 5.31 -3.02
CA VAL A 29 2.55 4.10 -3.23
C VAL A 29 1.31 4.39 -4.10
N ASP A 30 0.63 5.52 -3.89
CA ASP A 30 -0.49 5.97 -4.73
C ASP A 30 -0.08 6.15 -6.20
N MET A 31 1.13 6.65 -6.46
CA MET A 31 1.68 6.74 -7.82
C MET A 31 1.80 5.36 -8.50
N VAL A 32 2.22 4.33 -7.75
CA VAL A 32 2.27 2.94 -8.27
C VAL A 32 0.87 2.42 -8.56
N CYS A 33 -0.08 2.69 -7.67
CA CYS A 33 -1.48 2.29 -7.84
C CYS A 33 -2.10 2.93 -9.10
N LYS A 34 -1.89 4.23 -9.31
CA LYS A 34 -2.35 4.94 -10.52
C LYS A 34 -1.74 4.40 -11.80
N LYS A 35 -0.45 4.06 -11.78
CA LYS A 35 0.20 3.41 -12.94
C LYS A 35 -0.45 2.06 -13.24
N TYR A 36 -0.69 1.23 -12.22
CA TYR A 36 -1.39 -0.04 -12.38
C TYR A 36 -2.79 0.16 -12.97
N GLU A 37 -3.55 1.13 -12.46
CA GLU A 37 -4.89 1.44 -12.94
C GLU A 37 -4.93 1.93 -14.39
N ALA A 38 -3.93 2.70 -14.82
CA ALA A 38 -3.81 3.15 -16.21
C ALA A 38 -3.56 1.97 -17.18
N GLU A 39 -2.96 0.89 -16.68
CA GLU A 39 -2.68 -0.34 -17.43
C GLU A 39 -3.83 -1.38 -17.30
N ASN A 40 -4.80 -1.15 -16.39
CA ASN A 40 -5.87 -2.08 -16.07
C ASN A 40 -7.20 -1.33 -15.86
N GLU A 41 -7.92 -1.04 -16.94
CA GLU A 41 -9.12 -0.19 -16.92
C GLU A 41 -10.27 -0.72 -16.04
N SER A 42 -10.37 -2.05 -15.90
CA SER A 42 -11.43 -2.70 -15.12
C SER A 42 -11.10 -2.88 -13.63
N ARG A 43 -9.95 -2.36 -13.18
CA ARG A 43 -9.42 -2.58 -11.83
C ARG A 43 -9.15 -1.25 -11.14
N VAL A 44 -9.30 -1.22 -9.83
CA VAL A 44 -8.88 -0.10 -8.98
C VAL A 44 -7.97 -0.61 -7.88
N MET A 45 -6.95 0.16 -7.55
CA MET A 45 -5.94 -0.17 -6.55
C MET A 45 -5.66 1.06 -5.71
N TRP A 46 -5.56 0.92 -4.39
CA TRP A 46 -5.32 2.06 -3.51
C TRP A 46 -4.59 1.63 -2.23
N PRO A 47 -3.79 2.53 -1.61
CA PRO A 47 -3.32 2.34 -0.25
C PRO A 47 -4.52 2.27 0.71
N ALA A 48 -4.66 1.16 1.44
CA ALA A 48 -5.85 0.86 2.25
C ALA A 48 -5.58 0.83 3.76
N GLY A 49 -4.32 0.61 4.16
CA GLY A 49 -3.94 0.57 5.58
C GLY A 49 -2.53 1.11 5.80
N HIS A 50 -2.34 1.83 6.90
CA HIS A 50 -1.07 2.39 7.34
C HIS A 50 -0.89 2.10 8.83
N GLY A 51 0.34 1.79 9.25
CA GLY A 51 0.69 1.64 10.67
C GLY A 51 1.48 0.38 10.94
N SER A 52 1.37 -0.13 12.16
CA SER A 52 2.10 -1.31 12.62
C SER A 52 1.80 -2.53 11.77
N LYS A 53 2.79 -3.41 11.63
CA LYS A 53 2.61 -4.66 10.87
C LYS A 53 1.88 -5.68 11.75
N PRO A 54 0.77 -6.29 11.28
CA PRO A 54 0.13 -7.34 12.05
C PRO A 54 1.01 -8.60 12.06
N LEU A 55 1.25 -9.15 13.25
CA LEU A 55 1.84 -10.46 13.47
C LEU A 55 0.70 -11.46 13.59
N TRP A 56 0.31 -12.04 12.45
CA TRP A 56 -0.71 -13.09 12.44
C TRP A 56 -0.17 -14.36 13.10
N ARG A 57 -0.76 -14.74 14.23
CA ARG A 57 -0.63 -16.04 14.88
C ARG A 57 -2.02 -16.58 15.17
N GLU A 58 -2.53 -17.50 14.35
CA GLU A 58 -3.73 -18.27 14.74
C GLU A 58 -3.39 -19.10 16.00
N PRO A 59 -4.26 -19.21 17.02
CA PRO A 59 -5.66 -18.76 17.12
C PRO A 59 -5.89 -17.51 18.01
N GLU A 60 -4.89 -16.67 18.24
CA GLU A 60 -4.96 -15.55 19.21
C GLU A 60 -5.25 -14.19 18.54
N GLU A 61 -5.60 -13.16 19.34
CA GLU A 61 -5.71 -11.78 18.84
C GLU A 61 -4.38 -11.35 18.18
N PRO A 62 -4.42 -10.63 17.06
CA PRO A 62 -3.20 -10.26 16.35
C PRO A 62 -2.33 -9.33 17.21
N GLU A 63 -1.11 -9.78 17.49
CA GLU A 63 -0.05 -8.90 18.00
C GLU A 63 0.36 -7.93 16.88
N TRP A 64 0.79 -6.73 17.25
CA TRP A 64 1.24 -5.71 16.30
C TRP A 64 2.73 -5.45 16.51
N ASP A 65 3.47 -5.44 15.41
CA ASP A 65 4.87 -5.04 15.38
C ASP A 65 4.95 -3.53 15.13
N ASP A 66 5.05 -2.78 16.22
CA ASP A 66 5.18 -1.32 16.22
C ASP A 66 6.55 -0.83 15.72
N GLY A 67 7.53 -1.74 15.55
CA GLY A 67 8.82 -1.43 14.94
C GLY A 67 8.77 -1.33 13.41
N VAL A 68 7.65 -1.71 12.79
CA VAL A 68 7.49 -1.74 11.34
C VAL A 68 6.35 -0.85 10.89
N PHE A 69 6.68 0.19 10.13
CA PHE A 69 5.68 0.96 9.39
C PHE A 69 5.29 0.24 8.09
N CYS A 70 4.09 -0.33 8.08
CA CYS A 70 3.51 -1.06 6.96
C CYS A 70 2.50 -0.20 6.19
N ILE A 71 2.56 -0.26 4.86
CA ILE A 71 1.50 0.24 3.97
C ILE A 71 0.90 -0.94 3.24
N GLN A 72 -0.38 -1.19 3.46
CA GLN A 72 -1.14 -2.20 2.74
C GLN A 72 -1.84 -1.59 1.53
N VAL A 73 -1.82 -2.32 0.42
CA VAL A 73 -2.51 -1.93 -0.82
C VAL A 73 -3.63 -2.93 -1.08
N ALA A 74 -4.82 -2.41 -1.33
CA ALA A 74 -5.97 -3.21 -1.74
C ALA A 74 -6.23 -3.05 -3.24
N GLU A 75 -6.87 -4.06 -3.82
CA GLU A 75 -7.33 -4.07 -5.21
C GLU A 75 -8.74 -4.63 -5.27
N ARG A 76 -9.57 -4.10 -6.18
CA ARG A 76 -10.85 -4.69 -6.55
C ARG A 76 -11.23 -4.34 -7.98
N GLU A 77 -12.29 -4.99 -8.45
CA GLU A 77 -12.97 -4.60 -9.68
C GLU A 77 -13.50 -3.16 -9.58
N ALA A 78 -13.25 -2.41 -10.65
CA ALA A 78 -13.78 -1.07 -10.82
C ALA A 78 -15.29 -1.14 -11.02
N THR A 79 -16.02 -0.23 -10.38
CA THR A 79 -17.43 -0.01 -10.66
C THR A 79 -17.59 0.68 -12.02
N GLU A 80 -18.77 0.56 -12.65
CA GLU A 80 -19.06 1.26 -13.91
C GLU A 80 -18.81 2.77 -13.84
N LYS A 81 -19.06 3.38 -12.66
CA LYS A 81 -18.83 4.81 -12.43
C LYS A 81 -17.34 5.15 -12.45
N GLU A 82 -16.50 4.29 -11.89
CA GLU A 82 -15.04 4.47 -11.87
C GLU A 82 -14.45 4.30 -13.27
N ILE A 83 -14.92 3.31 -14.04
CA ILE A 83 -14.53 3.11 -15.43
C ILE A 83 -14.86 4.35 -16.26
N LYS A 84 -16.08 4.88 -16.15
CA LYS A 84 -16.51 6.12 -16.85
C LYS A 84 -15.66 7.34 -16.46
N ARG A 85 -15.16 7.40 -15.22
CA ARG A 85 -14.30 8.51 -14.75
C ARG A 85 -12.89 8.44 -15.33
N LYS A 86 -12.37 7.24 -15.62
CA LYS A 86 -11.02 7.03 -16.17
C LYS A 86 -10.92 7.33 -17.66
N GLY A 87 -12.02 7.16 -18.40
CA GLY A 87 -12.08 7.36 -19.86
C GLY A 87 -12.26 8.81 -20.32
N ASN A 88 -12.35 9.77 -19.40
CA ASN A 88 -12.40 11.22 -19.67
C ASN A 88 -11.08 11.87 -19.27
#